data_AF-A0A542UFI3-F1
#
_entry.id   AF-A0A542UFI3-F1
#
_cell.length_a   1.000
_cell.length_b   1.000
_cell.length_c   1.000
_cell.angle_alpha   90.00
_cell.angle_beta   90.00
_cell.angle_gamma   90.00
#
_symmetry.space_group_name_H-M   'P 1'
#
loop_
_entity.id
_entity.type
_entity.pdbx_description
1 polymer ?
#
loop_
_entity_poly.entity_id
_entity_poly.type
_entity_poly.pdbx_seq_one_letter_code
_entity_poly.pdbx_strand_id
1 'polypeptide(L)'
;MSGREEAGAGAVTEEAEALRRLHGARAHSAYARAVAACRYAGVGQDAAEVVPTDPVGRAANALRLSAESLAALTASTPDPAADARCARNAAATAALAAQVAAARDGCGTAAATGSLASRTTSTASAAALRAALAASQAAALAAGGSARGQDAALNASAQEAEHHAVAMARAAGWLEASTTIR
;
A
#
# COMPACT_ATOMS: atom_id res chain seq x y z
N MET A 1 37.18 10.62 26.58
CA MET A 1 36.12 11.19 25.71
C MET A 1 35.40 10.13 24.84
N SER A 2 35.70 8.82 24.95
CA SER A 2 35.25 7.81 23.97
C SER A 2 33.85 7.19 24.17
N GLY A 3 33.26 7.23 25.38
CA GLY A 3 32.05 6.43 25.68
C GLY A 3 30.70 7.07 25.37
N ARG A 4 30.64 8.40 25.17
CA ARG A 4 29.37 9.12 24.92
C ARG A 4 28.99 9.14 23.44
N GLU A 5 29.98 9.07 22.56
CA GLU A 5 29.81 9.07 21.10
C GLU A 5 29.38 7.69 20.58
N GLU A 6 29.92 6.60 21.16
CA GLU A 6 29.49 5.23 20.83
C GLU A 6 28.05 4.93 21.28
N ALA A 7 27.65 5.40 22.47
CA ALA A 7 26.27 5.23 22.94
C ALA A 7 25.26 6.03 22.10
N GLY A 8 25.66 7.22 21.61
CA GLY A 8 24.85 8.03 20.71
C GLY A 8 24.71 7.41 19.31
N ALA A 9 25.78 6.83 18.75
CA ALA A 9 25.74 6.14 17.47
C ALA A 9 24.88 4.85 17.52
N GLY A 10 24.94 4.12 18.63
CA GLY A 10 24.08 2.94 18.86
C GLY A 10 22.59 3.28 18.88
N ALA A 11 22.20 4.32 19.63
CA ALA A 11 20.80 4.74 19.73
C ALA A 11 20.21 5.24 18.38
N VAL A 12 20.99 5.97 17.59
CA VAL A 12 20.58 6.43 16.25
C VAL A 12 20.36 5.26 15.29
N THR A 13 21.16 4.20 15.42
CA THR A 13 21.03 2.99 14.59
C THR A 13 19.77 2.20 14.97
N GLU A 14 19.48 2.03 16.26
CA GLU A 14 18.28 1.35 16.73
C GLU A 14 16.99 2.07 16.33
N GLU A 15 16.97 3.41 16.39
CA GLU A 15 15.83 4.22 15.95
C GLU A 15 15.62 4.12 14.44
N ALA A 16 16.70 4.20 13.65
CA ALA A 16 16.63 4.02 12.20
C ALA A 16 16.12 2.61 11.82
N GLU A 17 16.53 1.58 12.55
CA GLU A 17 16.02 0.23 12.37
C GLU A 17 14.55 0.08 12.77
N ALA A 18 14.11 0.73 13.84
CA ALA A 18 12.71 0.74 14.24
C ALA A 18 11.83 1.40 13.17
N LEU A 19 12.29 2.53 12.62
CA LEU A 19 11.63 3.21 11.50
C LEU A 19 11.64 2.35 10.24
N ARG A 20 12.75 1.69 9.91
CA ARG A 20 12.85 0.70 8.81
C ARG A 20 11.79 -0.40 8.97
N ARG A 21 11.65 -0.98 10.16
CA ARG A 21 10.64 -2.04 10.41
C ARG A 21 9.23 -1.51 10.21
N LEU A 22 8.93 -0.32 10.73
CA LEU A 22 7.61 0.32 10.61
C LEU A 22 7.26 0.62 9.14
N HIS A 23 8.14 1.31 8.42
CA HIS A 23 7.93 1.64 7.02
C HIS A 23 7.91 0.40 6.13
N GLY A 24 8.80 -0.55 6.40
CA GLY A 24 8.86 -1.83 5.71
C GLY A 24 7.56 -2.61 5.86
N ALA A 25 7.04 -2.77 7.08
CA ALA A 25 5.77 -3.45 7.32
C ALA A 25 4.61 -2.80 6.57
N ARG A 26 4.52 -1.46 6.61
CA ARG A 26 3.50 -0.70 5.88
C ARG A 26 3.64 -0.87 4.36
N ALA A 27 4.85 -0.84 3.83
CA ALA A 27 5.12 -1.03 2.41
C ALA A 27 4.71 -2.43 1.93
N HIS A 28 5.04 -3.48 2.69
CA HIS A 28 4.63 -4.85 2.39
C HIS A 28 3.11 -5.04 2.47
N SER A 29 2.44 -4.45 3.48
CA SER A 29 0.98 -4.45 3.59
C SER A 29 0.32 -3.81 2.38
N ALA A 30 0.76 -2.61 2.01
CA ALA A 30 0.22 -1.89 0.86
C ALA A 30 0.45 -2.67 -0.45
N TYR A 31 1.64 -3.26 -0.63
CA TYR A 31 1.94 -4.09 -1.79
C TYR A 31 1.06 -5.34 -1.86
N ALA A 32 0.88 -6.06 -0.74
CA ALA A 32 -0.01 -7.23 -0.70
C ALA A 32 -1.45 -6.86 -1.07
N ARG A 33 -1.94 -5.72 -0.57
CA ARG A 33 -3.25 -5.17 -0.92
C ARG A 33 -3.35 -4.79 -2.39
N ALA A 34 -2.28 -4.24 -2.98
CA ALA A 34 -2.22 -3.94 -4.41
C ALA A 34 -2.30 -5.21 -5.27
N VAL A 35 -1.54 -6.26 -4.91
CA VAL A 35 -1.57 -7.57 -5.58
C VAL A 35 -2.97 -8.16 -5.53
N ALA A 36 -3.62 -8.09 -4.37
CA ALA A 36 -4.98 -8.61 -4.18
C ALA A 36 -6.02 -7.86 -5.05
N ALA A 37 -5.96 -6.52 -5.08
CA ALA A 37 -6.85 -5.71 -5.92
C ALA A 37 -6.63 -5.97 -7.42
N CYS A 38 -5.38 -6.09 -7.88
CA CYS A 38 -5.09 -6.46 -9.27
C CYS A 38 -5.57 -7.87 -9.60
N ARG A 39 -5.36 -8.86 -8.72
CA ARG A 39 -5.90 -10.22 -8.90
C ARG A 39 -7.42 -10.20 -9.01
N TYR A 40 -8.11 -9.48 -8.12
CA TYR A 40 -9.55 -9.29 -8.19
C TYR A 40 -9.99 -8.70 -9.53
N ALA A 41 -9.25 -7.71 -10.03
CA ALA A 41 -9.49 -7.10 -11.32
C ALA A 41 -9.18 -8.02 -12.52
N GLY A 42 -8.47 -9.14 -12.32
CA GLY A 42 -7.99 -10.01 -13.41
C GLY A 42 -6.71 -9.49 -14.08
N VAL A 43 -5.95 -8.64 -13.39
CA VAL A 43 -4.70 -8.06 -13.87
C VAL A 43 -3.52 -8.86 -13.33
N GLY A 44 -2.81 -9.55 -14.23
CA GLY A 44 -1.54 -10.20 -13.93
C GLY A 44 -0.34 -9.26 -14.11
N GLN A 45 0.84 -9.69 -13.63
CA GLN A 45 2.10 -8.95 -13.81
C GLN A 45 2.58 -8.95 -15.27
N ASP A 46 2.13 -9.91 -16.07
CA ASP A 46 2.35 -10.04 -17.51
C ASP A 46 1.69 -8.93 -18.33
N ALA A 47 0.69 -8.24 -17.77
CA ALA A 47 0.11 -7.03 -18.36
C ALA A 47 1.00 -5.78 -18.20
N ALA A 48 2.16 -5.88 -17.54
CA ALA A 48 3.07 -4.76 -17.35
C ALA A 48 3.80 -4.39 -18.64
N GLU A 49 3.49 -3.22 -19.17
CA GLU A 49 4.20 -2.63 -20.31
C GLU A 49 5.26 -1.62 -19.86
N VAL A 50 6.31 -1.44 -20.67
CA VAL A 50 7.37 -0.44 -20.41
C VAL A 50 6.79 0.98 -20.43
N VAL A 51 5.85 1.26 -21.33
CA VAL A 51 5.13 2.53 -21.43
C VAL A 51 3.63 2.24 -21.40
N PRO A 52 3.02 2.17 -20.22
CA PRO A 52 1.61 1.86 -20.11
C PRO A 52 0.73 2.97 -20.71
N THR A 53 -0.17 2.58 -21.61
CA THR A 53 -1.09 3.53 -22.26
C THR A 53 -2.49 3.54 -21.62
N ASP A 54 -2.80 2.52 -20.81
CA ASP A 54 -4.09 2.36 -20.15
C ASP A 54 -3.96 2.15 -18.61
N PRO A 55 -5.07 2.23 -17.86
CA PRO A 55 -5.04 2.06 -16.39
C PRO A 55 -4.60 0.67 -15.90
N VAL A 56 -4.89 -0.41 -16.65
CA VAL A 56 -4.52 -1.79 -16.31
C VAL A 56 -3.01 -1.96 -16.45
N GLY A 57 -2.45 -1.61 -17.61
CA GLY A 57 -1.00 -1.65 -17.82
C GLY A 57 -0.23 -0.80 -16.81
N ARG A 58 -0.81 0.35 -16.42
CA ARG A 58 -0.22 1.24 -15.41
C ARG A 58 -0.19 0.60 -14.03
N ALA A 59 -1.27 -0.06 -13.62
CA ALA A 59 -1.33 -0.77 -12.36
C ALA A 59 -0.36 -1.96 -12.33
N ALA A 60 -0.26 -2.73 -13.42
CA ALA A 60 0.66 -3.85 -13.55
C ALA A 60 2.14 -3.39 -13.50
N ASN A 61 2.50 -2.33 -14.22
CA ASN A 61 3.86 -1.78 -14.17
C ASN A 61 4.20 -1.19 -12.79
N ALA A 62 3.24 -0.51 -12.14
CA ALA A 62 3.43 0.00 -10.78
C ALA A 62 3.65 -1.14 -9.76
N LEU A 63 2.94 -2.26 -9.90
CA LEU A 63 3.17 -3.46 -9.09
C LEU A 63 4.60 -3.99 -9.25
N ARG A 64 5.08 -4.13 -10.50
CA ARG A 64 6.44 -4.59 -10.79
C ARG A 64 7.50 -3.69 -10.13
N LEU A 65 7.39 -2.38 -10.33
CA LEU A 65 8.32 -1.40 -9.74
C LEU A 65 8.27 -1.40 -8.20
N SER A 66 7.08 -1.60 -7.62
CA SER A 66 6.92 -1.69 -6.17
C SER A 66 7.59 -2.95 -5.61
N ALA A 67 7.47 -4.09 -6.30
CA ALA A 67 8.14 -5.34 -5.92
C ALA A 67 9.68 -5.18 -5.95
N GLU A 68 10.21 -4.57 -7.00
CA GLU A 68 11.65 -4.26 -7.13
C GLU A 68 12.13 -3.32 -6.02
N SER A 69 11.33 -2.30 -5.70
CA SER A 69 11.65 -1.35 -4.61
C SER A 69 11.69 -2.03 -3.25
N LEU A 70 10.77 -2.96 -2.98
CA LEU A 70 10.75 -3.73 -1.73
C LEU A 70 11.93 -4.70 -1.63
N ALA A 71 12.33 -5.34 -2.74
CA ALA A 71 13.53 -6.18 -2.75
C ALA A 71 14.80 -5.34 -2.47
N ALA A 72 14.90 -4.16 -3.06
CA ALA A 72 16.02 -3.23 -2.81
C ALA A 72 16.05 -2.72 -1.36
N LEU A 73 14.89 -2.45 -0.77
CA LEU A 73 14.73 -2.07 0.64
C LEU A 73 15.43 -3.07 1.57
N THR A 74 15.18 -4.38 1.39
CA THR A 74 15.75 -5.45 2.21
C THR A 74 17.28 -5.57 2.08
N ALA A 75 17.83 -5.20 0.93
CA ALA A 75 19.27 -5.27 0.67
C ALA A 75 20.04 -4.01 1.10
N SER A 76 19.35 -2.95 1.53
CA SER A 76 19.93 -1.63 1.80
C SER A 76 20.10 -1.32 3.29
N THR A 77 21.05 -0.43 3.61
CA THR A 77 21.22 0.11 4.97
C THR A 77 20.01 0.95 5.38
N PRO A 78 19.52 0.89 6.64
CA PRO A 78 18.41 1.72 7.12
C PRO A 78 18.52 3.20 6.76
N ASP A 79 17.52 3.74 6.07
CA ASP A 79 17.37 5.17 5.76
C ASP A 79 15.87 5.53 5.90
N PRO A 80 15.45 6.15 7.01
CA PRO A 80 14.05 6.48 7.25
C PRO A 80 13.37 7.24 6.10
N ALA A 81 14.12 8.11 5.40
CA ALA A 81 13.57 8.88 4.29
C ALA A 81 13.35 8.02 3.04
N ALA A 82 14.31 7.15 2.70
CA ALA A 82 14.14 6.17 1.62
C ALA A 82 13.00 5.20 1.93
N ASP A 83 12.89 4.76 3.18
CA ASP A 83 11.95 3.74 3.61
C ASP A 83 10.52 4.27 3.61
N ALA A 84 10.33 5.49 4.11
CA ALA A 84 9.05 6.18 4.05
C ALA A 84 8.62 6.43 2.59
N ARG A 85 9.56 6.79 1.69
CA ARG A 85 9.27 6.93 0.24
C ARG A 85 8.87 5.61 -0.39
N CYS A 86 9.54 4.51 -0.04
CA CYS A 86 9.17 3.17 -0.50
C CYS A 86 7.75 2.83 -0.06
N ALA A 87 7.40 3.05 1.21
CA ALA A 87 6.05 2.84 1.74
C ALA A 87 5.00 3.70 1.03
N ARG A 88 5.30 4.97 0.75
CA ARG A 88 4.42 5.87 -0.01
C ARG A 88 4.19 5.34 -1.43
N ASN A 89 5.25 4.91 -2.13
CA ASN A 89 5.13 4.42 -3.50
C ASN A 89 4.33 3.11 -3.56
N ALA A 90 4.49 2.22 -2.57
CA ALA A 90 3.66 1.02 -2.43
C ALA A 90 2.18 1.37 -2.17
N ALA A 91 1.89 2.36 -1.31
CA ALA A 91 0.52 2.83 -1.06
C ALA A 91 -0.12 3.48 -2.30
N ALA A 92 0.64 4.25 -3.08
CA ALA A 92 0.18 4.80 -4.35
C ALA A 92 -0.12 3.70 -5.38
N THR A 93 0.72 2.66 -5.43
CA THR A 93 0.48 1.47 -6.27
C THR A 93 -0.81 0.77 -5.86
N ALA A 94 -1.06 0.61 -4.57
CA ALA A 94 -2.30 0.03 -4.05
C ALA A 94 -3.53 0.87 -4.42
N ALA A 95 -3.42 2.20 -4.45
CA ALA A 95 -4.50 3.08 -4.89
C ALA A 95 -4.76 2.98 -6.41
N LEU A 96 -3.73 2.78 -7.23
CA LEU A 96 -3.92 2.51 -8.67
C LEU A 96 -4.61 1.16 -8.89
N ALA A 97 -4.16 0.11 -8.21
CA ALA A 97 -4.80 -1.20 -8.26
C ALA A 97 -6.27 -1.16 -7.80
N ALA A 98 -6.56 -0.42 -6.74
CA ALA A 98 -7.93 -0.23 -6.24
C ALA A 98 -8.84 0.50 -7.24
N GLN A 99 -8.32 1.43 -8.04
CA GLN A 99 -9.09 2.10 -9.09
C GLN A 99 -9.51 1.10 -10.17
N VAL A 100 -8.58 0.22 -10.59
CA VAL A 100 -8.86 -0.81 -11.59
C VAL A 100 -9.86 -1.84 -11.04
N ALA A 101 -9.70 -2.27 -9.78
CA ALA A 101 -10.64 -3.17 -9.11
C ALA A 101 -12.06 -2.57 -8.99
N ALA A 102 -12.19 -1.31 -8.56
CA ALA A 102 -13.48 -0.64 -8.47
C ALA A 102 -14.14 -0.42 -9.85
N ALA A 103 -13.34 -0.16 -10.90
CA ALA A 103 -13.85 -0.02 -12.26
C ALA A 103 -14.46 -1.32 -12.79
N ARG A 104 -13.90 -2.48 -12.44
CA ARG A 104 -14.48 -3.80 -12.79
C ARG A 104 -15.90 -3.96 -12.26
N ASP A 105 -16.17 -3.53 -11.03
CA ASP A 105 -17.50 -3.61 -10.42
C ASP A 105 -18.47 -2.56 -10.97
N GLY A 106 -17.96 -1.42 -11.44
CA GLY A 106 -18.74 -0.39 -12.12
C GLY A 106 -19.12 -0.76 -13.56
N CYS A 107 -18.31 -1.58 -14.24
CA CYS A 107 -18.58 -2.10 -15.59
C CYS A 107 -19.38 -3.41 -15.59
N GLY A 108 -19.47 -4.11 -14.45
CA GLY A 108 -20.39 -5.24 -14.30
C GLY A 108 -21.82 -4.78 -14.59
N THR A 109 -22.59 -5.63 -15.28
CA THR A 109 -23.98 -5.44 -15.72
C THR A 109 -25.00 -5.29 -14.56
N ALA A 110 -24.66 -4.57 -13.49
CA ALA A 110 -25.54 -4.19 -12.39
C ALA A 110 -26.73 -3.34 -12.86
N ALA A 111 -26.60 -2.68 -14.03
CA ALA A 111 -27.70 -1.99 -14.69
C ALA A 111 -28.79 -2.94 -15.23
N ALA A 112 -28.52 -4.25 -15.38
CA ALA A 112 -29.47 -5.19 -15.95
C ALA A 112 -30.23 -6.04 -14.92
N THR A 113 -29.76 -6.18 -13.68
CA THR A 113 -30.41 -7.08 -12.69
C THR A 113 -30.58 -6.56 -11.27
N GLY A 114 -30.18 -5.33 -10.92
CA GLY A 114 -30.67 -4.59 -9.73
C GLY A 114 -30.61 -5.31 -8.37
N SER A 115 -29.81 -6.37 -8.24
CA SER A 115 -29.78 -7.21 -7.03
C SER A 115 -29.14 -6.45 -5.87
N LEU A 116 -29.70 -6.62 -4.67
CA LEU A 116 -29.16 -6.04 -3.44
C LEU A 116 -27.70 -6.45 -3.21
N ALA A 117 -27.32 -7.68 -3.58
CA ALA A 117 -25.94 -8.16 -3.47
C ALA A 117 -24.98 -7.35 -4.35
N SER A 118 -25.36 -7.03 -5.59
CA SER A 118 -24.54 -6.25 -6.53
C SER A 118 -24.35 -4.80 -6.06
N ARG A 119 -25.39 -4.18 -5.48
CA ARG A 119 -25.28 -2.84 -4.88
C ARG A 119 -24.34 -2.82 -3.67
N THR A 120 -24.42 -3.82 -2.80
CA THR A 120 -23.55 -3.94 -1.63
C THR A 120 -22.09 -4.14 -2.02
N THR A 121 -21.81 -4.94 -3.05
CA THR A 121 -20.43 -5.11 -3.56
C THR A 121 -19.89 -3.79 -4.15
N SER A 122 -20.69 -3.08 -4.95
CA SER A 122 -20.28 -1.79 -5.54
C SER A 122 -19.97 -0.73 -4.48
N THR A 123 -20.77 -0.63 -3.41
CA THR A 123 -20.50 0.31 -2.30
C THR A 123 -19.28 -0.08 -1.49
N ALA A 124 -19.04 -1.37 -1.27
CA ALA A 124 -17.83 -1.87 -0.61
C ALA A 124 -16.57 -1.56 -1.42
N SER A 125 -16.58 -1.79 -2.74
CA SER A 125 -15.46 -1.46 -3.63
C SER A 125 -15.17 0.04 -3.70
N ALA A 126 -16.21 0.89 -3.75
CA ALA A 126 -16.05 2.33 -3.69
C ALA A 126 -15.46 2.81 -2.34
N ALA A 127 -15.84 2.17 -1.23
CA ALA A 127 -15.29 2.47 0.08
C ALA A 127 -13.84 1.98 0.23
N ALA A 128 -13.50 0.82 -0.34
CA ALA A 128 -12.13 0.31 -0.40
C ALA A 128 -11.20 1.21 -1.23
N LEU A 129 -11.68 1.74 -2.36
CA LEU A 129 -10.95 2.73 -3.14
C LEU A 129 -10.68 4.02 -2.34
N ARG A 130 -11.70 4.57 -1.67
CA ARG A 130 -11.52 5.76 -0.83
C ARG A 130 -10.51 5.54 0.29
N ALA A 131 -10.57 4.39 0.96
CA ALA A 131 -9.61 4.05 2.00
C ALA A 131 -8.19 3.87 1.44
N ALA A 132 -8.02 3.27 0.26
CA ALA A 132 -6.73 3.16 -0.41
C ALA A 132 -6.11 4.53 -0.77
N LEU A 133 -6.94 5.47 -1.26
CA LEU A 133 -6.51 6.85 -1.53
C LEU A 133 -6.11 7.57 -0.25
N ALA A 134 -6.87 7.43 0.83
CA ALA A 134 -6.55 8.00 2.14
C ALA A 134 -5.22 7.46 2.69
N ALA A 135 -4.99 6.15 2.60
CA ALA A 135 -3.72 5.53 2.99
C ALA A 135 -2.53 6.05 2.16
N SER A 136 -2.71 6.23 0.85
CA SER A 136 -1.71 6.83 -0.03
C SER A 136 -1.37 8.28 0.37
N GLN A 137 -2.38 9.09 0.68
CA GLN A 137 -2.19 10.48 1.14
C GLN A 137 -1.49 10.54 2.50
N ALA A 138 -1.91 9.73 3.47
CA ALA A 138 -1.28 9.67 4.79
C ALA A 138 0.19 9.22 4.70
N ALA A 139 0.48 8.22 3.86
CA ALA A 139 1.86 7.78 3.61
C ALA A 139 2.70 8.87 2.92
N ALA A 140 2.10 9.69 2.04
CA ALA A 140 2.79 10.81 1.41
C ALA A 140 3.12 11.92 2.42
N LEU A 141 2.23 12.21 3.36
CA LEU A 141 2.47 13.15 4.45
C LEU A 141 3.60 12.63 5.36
N ALA A 142 3.55 11.36 5.78
CA ALA A 142 4.58 10.76 6.62
C ALA A 142 5.96 10.75 5.96
N ALA A 143 6.04 10.50 4.65
CA ALA A 143 7.30 10.54 3.89
C ALA A 143 7.77 11.95 3.51
N GLY A 144 6.90 12.96 3.65
CA GLY A 144 7.16 14.33 3.25
C GLY A 144 7.71 15.21 4.38
N GLY A 145 7.69 16.52 4.13
CA GLY A 145 8.07 17.53 5.12
C GLY A 145 9.55 17.53 5.51
N SER A 146 9.85 18.24 6.59
CA SER A 146 11.20 18.35 7.16
C SER A 146 11.63 17.10 7.92
N ALA A 147 10.67 16.36 8.51
CA ALA A 147 10.94 15.14 9.28
C ALA A 147 11.20 13.89 8.41
N ARG A 148 10.82 13.90 7.12
CA ARG A 148 11.18 12.88 6.11
C ARG A 148 11.04 11.43 6.61
N GLY A 149 9.89 11.04 7.14
CA GLY A 149 9.66 9.69 7.66
C GLY A 149 9.87 9.51 9.16
N GLN A 150 10.39 10.51 9.88
CA GLN A 150 10.72 10.36 11.31
C GLN A 150 9.60 10.86 12.25
N ASP A 151 8.59 11.58 11.74
CA ASP A 151 7.50 12.09 12.57
C ASP A 151 6.59 10.94 13.06
N ALA A 152 6.59 10.71 14.37
CA ALA A 152 5.85 9.61 14.99
C ALA A 152 4.33 9.74 14.82
N ALA A 153 3.76 10.95 14.87
CA ALA A 153 2.33 11.17 14.77
C ALA A 153 1.84 10.93 13.32
N LEU A 154 2.59 11.44 12.34
CA LEU A 154 2.30 11.17 10.93
C LEU A 154 2.46 9.68 10.60
N ASN A 155 3.45 9.01 11.19
CA ASN A 155 3.63 7.57 11.02
C ASN A 155 2.49 6.74 11.62
N ALA A 156 2.00 7.11 12.80
CA ALA A 156 0.84 6.47 13.42
C ALA A 156 -0.42 6.65 12.57
N SER A 157 -0.68 7.88 12.08
CA SER A 157 -1.81 8.17 11.20
C SER A 157 -1.74 7.37 9.89
N ALA A 158 -0.55 7.27 9.28
CA ALA A 158 -0.35 6.44 8.08
C ALA A 158 -0.57 4.95 8.35
N GLN A 159 -0.23 4.45 9.55
CA GLN A 159 -0.47 3.06 9.93
C GLN A 159 -1.97 2.77 10.13
N GLU A 160 -2.69 3.68 10.79
CA GLU A 160 -4.13 3.57 10.97
C GLU A 160 -4.87 3.60 9.63
N ALA A 161 -4.48 4.51 8.73
CA ALA A 161 -5.04 4.57 7.39
C ALA A 161 -4.79 3.28 6.59
N GLU A 162 -3.59 2.69 6.70
CA GLU A 162 -3.29 1.40 6.06
C GLU A 162 -4.14 0.26 6.65
N HIS A 163 -4.28 0.18 7.98
CA HIS A 163 -5.16 -0.82 8.62
C HIS A 163 -6.61 -0.68 8.16
N HIS A 164 -7.12 0.55 8.08
CA HIS A 164 -8.46 0.82 7.56
C HIS A 164 -8.58 0.39 6.08
N ALA A 165 -7.59 0.70 5.25
CA ALA A 165 -7.59 0.29 3.84
C ALA A 165 -7.58 -1.23 3.66
N VAL A 166 -6.85 -1.97 4.50
CA VAL A 166 -6.88 -3.44 4.53
C VAL A 166 -8.26 -3.97 4.93
N ALA A 167 -8.88 -3.39 5.98
CA ALA A 167 -10.22 -3.79 6.40
C ALA A 167 -11.26 -3.58 5.30
N MET A 168 -11.21 -2.44 4.60
CA MET A 168 -12.12 -2.14 3.51
C MET A 168 -11.88 -3.03 2.28
N ALA A 169 -10.62 -3.34 1.95
CA ALA A 169 -10.30 -4.28 0.88
C ALA A 169 -10.80 -5.71 1.17
N ARG A 170 -10.80 -6.15 2.44
CA ARG A 170 -11.45 -7.41 2.87
C ARG A 170 -12.97 -7.32 2.74
N ALA A 171 -13.58 -6.23 3.17
CA ALA A 171 -15.03 -6.02 3.04
C ALA A 171 -15.49 -6.00 1.58
N ALA A 172 -14.65 -5.52 0.66
CA ALA A 172 -14.88 -5.58 -0.79
C ALA A 172 -14.60 -6.96 -1.42
N GLY A 173 -14.09 -7.92 -0.63
CA GLY A 173 -13.77 -9.27 -1.11
C GLY A 173 -12.49 -9.35 -1.96
N TRP A 174 -11.65 -8.32 -1.95
CA TRP A 174 -10.38 -8.32 -2.71
C TRP A 174 -9.31 -9.14 -2.00
N LEU A 175 -9.31 -9.08 -0.66
CA LEU A 175 -8.45 -9.88 0.20
C LEU A 175 -9.25 -11.04 0.77
N GLU A 176 -8.67 -12.24 0.73
CA GLU A 176 -9.24 -13.38 1.44
C GLU A 176 -9.36 -13.05 2.92
N ALA A 177 -10.52 -13.36 3.51
CA ALA A 177 -10.60 -13.45 4.96
C ALA A 177 -9.65 -14.59 5.35
N SER A 178 -8.58 -14.29 6.11
CA SER A 178 -7.69 -15.32 6.64
C SER A 178 -8.55 -16.39 7.29
N THR A 179 -8.73 -17.50 6.59
CA THR A 179 -9.48 -18.63 7.10
C THR A 179 -8.51 -19.29 8.04
N THR A 180 -8.60 -18.96 9.33
CA THR A 180 -7.92 -19.69 10.38
C THR A 180 -8.50 -21.11 10.34
N ILE A 181 -7.84 -22.01 9.62
CA ILE A 181 -8.12 -23.44 9.71
C ILE A 181 -7.75 -23.81 11.15
N ARG A 182 -8.78 -24.20 11.90
CA ARG A 182 -8.69 -24.63 13.30
C ARG A 182 -8.19 -26.07 13.36
#